data_AF-A0AAW5KD48-F1
#
_entry.id   AF-A0AAW5KD48-F1
#
_cell.length_a   1.000
_cell.length_b   1.000
_cell.length_c   1.000
_cell.angle_alpha   90.00
_cell.angle_beta   90.00
_cell.angle_gamma   90.00
#
_symmetry.space_group_name_H-M   'P 1'
#
loop_
_entity.id
_entity.type
_entity.pdbx_description
1 polymer ?
#
loop_
_entity_poly.entity_id
_entity_poly.type
_entity_poly.pdbx_seq_one_letter_code
_entity_poly.pdbx_strand_id
1 'polypeptide(L)'
;GVGGVPRGRVVEIYGPESSGNTTVALHIVASAQKEGGTAAFIDVEHALDPVYAAALGVDIAALLVSQPDTGEQALEICEALVRSGAIDVVVINSVAAMVPKA
;
A
#
# COMPACT_ATOMS: atom_id res chain seq x y z
N GLY A 1 -19.02 -15.20 5.63
CA GLY A 1 -17.84 -14.34 5.87
C GLY A 1 -17.93 -13.09 5.01
N VAL A 2 -16.93 -12.19 5.07
CA VAL A 2 -16.94 -10.90 4.33
C VAL A 2 -16.45 -10.99 2.88
N GLY A 3 -15.92 -12.14 2.43
CA GLY A 3 -15.59 -12.39 1.03
C GLY A 3 -14.32 -11.70 0.49
N GLY A 4 -13.59 -10.97 1.32
CA GLY A 4 -12.37 -10.24 0.93
C GLY A 4 -11.73 -9.53 2.13
N VAL A 5 -10.96 -8.47 1.85
CA VAL A 5 -10.31 -7.64 2.87
C VAL A 5 -11.34 -6.66 3.48
N PRO A 6 -11.45 -6.54 4.82
CA PRO A 6 -12.41 -5.64 5.45
C PRO A 6 -12.03 -4.16 5.24
N ARG A 7 -13.00 -3.33 4.85
CA ARG A 7 -12.81 -1.87 4.70
C ARG A 7 -12.74 -1.17 6.07
N GLY A 8 -11.95 -0.09 6.15
CA GLY A 8 -11.80 0.73 7.36
C GLY A 8 -11.09 0.02 8.52
N ARG A 9 -10.32 -1.03 8.23
CA ARG A 9 -9.56 -1.83 9.21
C ARG A 9 -8.09 -1.88 8.82
N VAL A 10 -7.24 -2.10 9.82
CA VAL A 10 -5.83 -2.44 9.61
C VAL A 10 -5.73 -3.94 9.33
N VAL A 11 -4.92 -4.31 8.34
CA VAL A 11 -4.63 -5.69 7.96
C VAL A 11 -3.12 -5.83 7.80
N GLU A 12 -2.57 -6.88 8.40
CA GLU A 12 -1.15 -7.22 8.29
C GLU A 12 -0.98 -8.44 7.37
N ILE A 13 -0.07 -8.32 6.40
CA ILE A 13 0.36 -9.41 5.53
C ILE A 13 1.84 -9.63 5.82
N TYR A 14 2.19 -10.76 6.41
CA TYR A 14 3.57 -11.09 6.75
C TYR A 14 3.94 -12.47 6.23
N GLY A 15 5.22 -12.67 5.95
CA GLY A 15 5.77 -13.91 5.45
C GLY A 15 7.26 -13.75 5.11
N PRO A 16 7.97 -14.85 4.83
CA PRO A 16 9.37 -14.80 4.41
C PRO A 16 9.59 -13.92 3.17
N GLU A 17 10.84 -13.50 2.92
CA GLU A 17 11.20 -12.87 1.66
C GLU A 17 10.75 -13.73 0.48
N SER A 18 10.22 -13.10 -0.57
CA SER A 18 9.66 -13.78 -1.76
C SER A 18 8.44 -14.67 -1.49
N SER A 19 7.76 -14.56 -0.35
CA SER A 19 6.48 -15.27 -0.11
C SER A 19 5.30 -14.69 -0.88
N GLY A 20 5.46 -13.53 -1.51
CA GLY A 20 4.42 -12.87 -2.31
C GLY A 20 3.58 -11.83 -1.55
N ASN A 21 4.02 -11.35 -0.39
CA ASN A 21 3.28 -10.34 0.41
C ASN A 21 2.92 -9.10 -0.42
N THR A 22 3.92 -8.52 -1.10
CA THR A 22 3.74 -7.36 -1.98
C THR A 22 2.83 -7.69 -3.17
N THR A 23 2.93 -8.90 -3.74
CA THR A 23 2.03 -9.36 -4.81
C THR A 23 0.56 -9.39 -4.34
N VAL A 24 0.30 -9.91 -3.13
CA VAL A 24 -1.06 -9.90 -2.55
C VAL A 24 -1.53 -8.46 -2.32
N ALA A 25 -0.68 -7.59 -1.78
CA ALA A 25 -1.01 -6.17 -1.57
C ALA A 25 -1.35 -5.45 -2.89
N LEU A 26 -0.58 -5.70 -3.97
CA LEU A 26 -0.84 -5.13 -5.29
C LEU A 26 -2.14 -5.67 -5.90
N HIS A 27 -2.52 -6.93 -5.67
CA HIS A 27 -3.83 -7.43 -6.08
C HIS A 27 -5.00 -6.78 -5.33
N ILE A 28 -4.82 -6.43 -4.04
CA ILE A 28 -5.81 -5.68 -3.28
C ILE A 28 -5.96 -4.27 -3.88
N VAL A 29 -4.85 -3.60 -4.18
CA VAL A 29 -4.83 -2.29 -4.85
C VAL A 29 -5.54 -2.34 -6.21
N ALA A 30 -5.16 -3.28 -7.07
CA ALA A 30 -5.77 -3.45 -8.39
C ALA A 30 -7.27 -3.73 -8.30
N SER A 31 -7.69 -4.54 -7.32
CA SER A 31 -9.11 -4.83 -7.09
C SER A 31 -9.88 -3.58 -6.64
N ALA A 32 -9.30 -2.77 -5.75
CA ALA A 32 -9.91 -1.52 -5.29
C ALA A 32 -10.03 -0.50 -6.44
N GLN A 33 -8.98 -0.33 -7.24
CA GLN A 33 -9.00 0.55 -8.42
C GLN A 33 -10.04 0.10 -9.46
N LYS A 34 -10.18 -1.21 -9.68
CA LYS A 34 -11.19 -1.77 -10.59
C LYS A 34 -12.63 -1.48 -10.15
N GLU A 35 -12.86 -1.34 -8.85
CA GLU A 35 -14.14 -0.91 -8.28
C GLU A 35 -14.34 0.62 -8.33
N GLY A 36 -13.40 1.36 -8.92
CA GLY A 36 -13.41 2.82 -8.99
C GLY A 36 -12.86 3.51 -7.73
N GLY A 37 -12.24 2.76 -6.82
CA GLY A 37 -11.63 3.28 -5.60
C GLY A 37 -10.25 3.89 -5.83
N THR A 38 -9.83 4.76 -4.92
CA THR A 38 -8.50 5.38 -4.96
C THR A 38 -7.53 4.62 -4.04
N ALA A 39 -6.31 4.38 -4.51
CA ALA A 39 -5.30 3.65 -3.76
C ALA A 39 -4.04 4.49 -3.54
N ALA A 40 -3.40 4.29 -2.40
CA ALA A 40 -2.08 4.83 -2.10
C ALA A 40 -1.11 3.73 -1.67
N PHE A 41 0.15 3.87 -2.07
CA PHE A 41 1.24 2.96 -1.77
C PHE A 41 2.41 3.75 -1.17
N ILE A 42 2.70 3.48 0.10
CA ILE A 42 3.82 4.07 0.84
C ILE A 42 4.96 3.06 0.77
N ASP A 43 5.88 3.28 -0.17
CA ASP A 43 7.02 2.41 -0.48
C ASP A 43 8.23 2.82 0.36
N VAL A 44 8.26 2.36 1.62
CA VAL A 44 9.37 2.52 2.57
C VAL A 44 10.58 1.66 2.16
N GLU A 45 10.36 0.53 1.46
CA GLU A 45 11.44 -0.34 0.98
C GLU A 45 12.11 0.15 -0.31
N HIS A 46 11.54 1.14 -0.98
CA HIS A 46 12.02 1.67 -2.26
C HIS A 46 12.15 0.56 -3.32
N ALA A 47 11.23 -0.41 -3.28
CA ALA A 47 11.30 -1.67 -4.02
C ALA A 47 10.11 -1.89 -4.96
N LEU A 48 9.19 -0.91 -5.07
CA LEU A 48 8.05 -1.04 -5.97
C LEU A 48 8.49 -1.01 -7.44
N ASP A 49 8.24 -2.09 -8.17
CA ASP A 49 8.38 -2.15 -9.62
C ASP A 49 7.05 -1.76 -10.30
N PRO A 50 6.95 -0.59 -10.96
CA PRO A 50 5.73 -0.16 -11.63
C PRO A 50 5.34 -1.04 -12.82
N VAL A 51 6.30 -1.67 -13.50
CA VAL A 51 6.03 -2.57 -14.63
C VAL A 51 5.36 -3.85 -14.12
N TYR A 52 5.88 -4.41 -13.03
CA TYR A 52 5.29 -5.58 -12.41
C TYR A 52 3.90 -5.28 -11.82
N ALA A 53 3.73 -4.15 -11.12
CA ALA A 53 2.44 -3.73 -10.59
C ALA A 53 1.39 -3.53 -11.70
N ALA A 54 1.77 -2.91 -12.83
CA ALA A 54 0.89 -2.80 -13.99
C ALA A 54 0.47 -4.17 -14.55
N ALA A 55 1.40 -5.13 -14.61
CA ALA A 55 1.10 -6.49 -15.06
C ALA A 55 0.11 -7.23 -14.13
N LEU A 56 0.04 -6.86 -12.85
CA LEU A 56 -0.95 -7.36 -11.89
C LEU A 56 -2.31 -6.63 -11.96
N GLY A 57 -2.45 -5.62 -12.82
CA GLY A 57 -3.68 -4.87 -13.05
C GLY A 57 -3.81 -3.59 -12.23
N VAL A 58 -2.72 -3.12 -11.62
CA VAL A 58 -2.69 -1.80 -10.96
C VAL A 58 -2.68 -0.70 -12.02
N ASP A 59 -3.56 0.28 -11.89
CA ASP A 59 -3.47 1.52 -12.64
C ASP A 59 -2.37 2.40 -12.03
N ILE A 60 -1.19 2.33 -12.64
CA ILE A 60 0.00 3.07 -12.20
C ILE A 60 -0.20 4.59 -12.33
N ALA A 61 -0.96 5.06 -13.32
CA ALA A 61 -1.15 6.49 -13.53
C ALA A 61 -2.03 7.11 -12.43
N ALA A 62 -2.95 6.32 -11.86
CA ALA A 62 -3.83 6.73 -10.78
C ALA A 62 -3.32 6.36 -9.37
N LEU A 63 -2.25 5.56 -9.26
CA LEU A 63 -1.71 5.14 -7.97
C LEU A 63 -0.94 6.29 -7.31
N LEU A 64 -1.35 6.69 -6.11
CA LEU A 64 -0.56 7.61 -5.30
C LEU A 64 0.61 6.86 -4.68
N VAL A 65 1.84 7.26 -4.99
CA VAL A 65 3.05 6.64 -4.44
C VAL A 65 3.82 7.65 -3.61
N SER A 66 4.28 7.23 -2.44
CA SER A 66 5.20 8.00 -1.60
C SER A 66 6.38 7.14 -1.18
N GLN A 67 7.58 7.73 -1.19
CA GLN A 67 8.82 7.12 -0.71
C GLN A 67 9.35 7.98 0.46
N PRO A 68 8.96 7.67 1.71
CA PRO A 68 9.34 8.45 2.87
C PRO A 68 10.77 8.13 3.34
N ASP A 69 11.43 9.13 3.93
CA ASP A 69 12.77 9.02 4.51
C ASP A 69 12.77 8.36 5.90
N THR A 70 11.67 8.44 6.65
CA THR A 70 11.56 7.87 8.02
C THR A 70 10.22 7.17 8.27
N GLY A 71 10.19 6.31 9.29
CA GLY A 71 8.97 5.64 9.74
C GLY A 71 7.88 6.61 10.22
N GLU A 72 8.25 7.68 10.94
CA GLU A 72 7.29 8.71 11.36
C GLU A 72 6.68 9.41 10.15
N GLN A 73 7.49 9.76 9.15
CA GLN A 73 6.98 10.38 7.93
C GLN A 73 6.01 9.43 7.19
N ALA A 74 6.34 8.14 7.12
CA ALA A 74 5.45 7.13 6.54
C ALA A 74 4.09 7.10 7.26
N LEU A 75 4.08 7.16 8.59
CA LEU A 75 2.86 7.16 9.40
C LEU A 75 2.09 8.48 9.31
N GLU A 76 2.76 9.63 9.28
CA GLU A 76 2.14 10.95 9.09
C GLU A 76 1.41 11.03 7.73
N ILE A 77 2.05 10.51 6.67
CA ILE A 77 1.44 10.42 5.35
C ILE A 77 0.23 9.49 5.38
N CYS A 78 0.35 8.31 6.00
CA CYS A 78 -0.76 7.38 6.16
C CYS A 78 -1.94 8.03 6.90
N GLU A 79 -1.68 8.72 8.02
CA GLU A 79 -2.70 9.45 8.79
C GLU A 79 -3.39 10.51 7.93
N ALA A 80 -2.61 11.35 7.23
CA ALA A 80 -3.17 12.41 6.38
C ALA A 80 -4.07 11.84 5.27
N LEU A 81 -3.63 10.77 4.61
CA LEU A 81 -4.39 10.08 3.58
C LEU A 81 -5.69 9.48 4.13
N VAL A 82 -5.64 8.79 5.27
CA VAL A 82 -6.83 8.20 5.91
C VAL A 82 -7.80 9.29 6.39
N ARG A 83 -7.30 10.38 7.01
CA ARG A 83 -8.14 11.50 7.48
C ARG A 83 -8.81 12.26 6.34
N SER A 84 -8.25 12.24 5.13
CA SER A 84 -8.87 12.87 3.96
C SER A 84 -10.19 12.22 3.56
N GLY A 85 -10.38 10.93 3.88
CA GLY A 85 -11.52 10.13 3.43
C GLY A 85 -11.56 9.86 1.92
N ALA A 86 -10.55 10.30 1.17
CA ALA A 86 -10.48 10.16 -0.29
C ALA A 86 -9.84 8.85 -0.76
N ILE A 87 -9.20 8.10 0.16
CA ILE A 87 -8.44 6.88 -0.17
C ILE A 87 -9.17 5.64 0.35
N ASP A 88 -9.46 4.70 -0.54
CA ASP A 88 -10.12 3.44 -0.22
C ASP A 88 -9.16 2.41 0.38
N VAL A 89 -7.89 2.42 -0.05
CA VAL A 89 -6.85 1.53 0.45
C VAL A 89 -5.49 2.22 0.51
N VAL A 90 -4.81 2.09 1.64
CA VAL A 90 -3.43 2.52 1.84
C VAL A 90 -2.59 1.29 2.15
N VAL A 91 -1.53 1.07 1.39
CA VAL A 91 -0.53 0.01 1.63
C VAL A 91 0.75 0.65 2.14
N ILE A 92 1.34 0.10 3.19
CA ILE A 92 2.68 0.45 3.67
C ILE A 92 3.61 -0.75 3.40
N ASN A 93 4.64 -0.54 2.57
CA ASN A 93 5.62 -1.56 2.21
C ASN A 93 7.04 -1.06 2.54
N SER A 94 7.67 -1.45 3.64
CA SER A 94 7.20 -2.35 4.69
C SER A 94 7.47 -1.80 6.09
N VAL A 95 6.84 -2.40 7.10
CA VAL A 95 7.04 -2.03 8.50
C VAL A 95 8.49 -2.25 8.95
N ALA A 96 9.15 -3.30 8.44
CA ALA A 96 10.53 -3.61 8.78
C ALA A 96 11.52 -2.52 8.33
N ALA A 97 11.16 -1.77 7.28
CA ALA A 97 11.94 -0.65 6.77
C ALA A 97 11.64 0.70 7.45
N MET A 98 10.64 0.78 8.34
CA MET A 98 10.29 2.00 9.06
C MET A 98 11.31 2.29 10.17
N VAL A 99 12.40 2.97 9.81
CA VAL A 99 13.43 3.40 10.76
C VAL A 99 13.01 4.71 11.42
N PRO A 100 13.09 4.82 12.76
CA PRO A 100 12.79 6.07 13.46
C PRO A 100 13.73 7.20 13.06
N LYS A 101 13.23 8.43 13.14
CA LYS A 101 14.07 9.62 13.00
C LYS A 101 15.10 9.66 14.14
N ALA A 102 16.36 9.87 13.78
CA ALA A 102 17.47 10.07 14.73
C ALA A 102 17.40 11.44 15.41
#